data_AF-K7G867-F1
#
_entry.id   AF-K7G867-F1
#
_cell.length_a   1.000
_cell.length_b   1.000
_cell.length_c   1.000
_cell.angle_alpha   90.00
_cell.angle_beta   90.00
_cell.angle_gamma   90.00
#
_symmetry.space_group_name_H-M   'P 1'
#
loop_
_entity.id
_entity.type
_entity.pdbx_description
1 polymer ?
#
loop_
_entity_poly.entity_id
_entity_poly.type
_entity_poly.pdbx_seq_one_letter_code
_entity_poly.pdbx_strand_id
1 'polypeptide(L)'
;RNVEHKYSEDYIKFGFACQEKEGVDLPQCVVCFKVLGNDSMKKLKLHLEKRHPNLLQKDEDYFEWRLSGLKRQRLDSTSVFYNKTGNAVCDSYIVAYKVAQAKKPHTIAEQLVLPLQERWCSLEGEEAARKLNDISISNDTSRRINEISQNISEQVVDEIKKFPLFAIQLDESTDVALCSQLLVFAQYMVEEDFKDEFLFCKTLDTITKAQDVMETVNNFFEIHGLDRVNLVGVTTDGAPAMLRSRLGFQMLVKQCASMVTGVLCFIHRKTLPDQLNAVFKGLVKVVNHVSSALNTRLFKRFCLDMGSDFDVLLFYASVRWLSAGNILNRVFQLREELDLNSEMCKELAYLVNIFGILNKLNLQLQ
;
A
#
# COMPACT_ATOMS: atom_id res chain seq x y z
N ARG A 1 61.66 -0.45 6.93
CA ARG A 1 61.17 0.85 7.42
C ARG A 1 59.67 0.85 7.24
N ASN A 2 58.89 0.54 8.29
CA ASN A 2 57.44 0.69 8.24
C ASN A 2 57.16 2.20 8.28
N VAL A 3 56.70 2.75 7.16
CA VAL A 3 56.22 4.11 7.10
C VAL A 3 54.83 4.07 7.73
N GLU A 4 54.68 4.58 8.95
CA GLU A 4 53.37 4.85 9.53
C GLU A 4 52.71 5.96 8.71
N HIS A 5 51.73 5.59 7.89
CA HIS A 5 50.96 6.54 7.13
C HIS A 5 49.89 7.13 8.04
N LYS A 6 49.92 8.45 8.29
CA LYS A 6 48.82 9.12 8.98
C LYS A 6 47.61 9.21 8.04
N TYR A 7 46.42 9.19 8.63
CA TYR A 7 45.17 9.44 7.90
C TYR A 7 45.24 10.79 7.15
N SER A 8 44.67 10.84 5.95
CA SER A 8 44.58 12.05 5.13
C SER A 8 43.12 12.33 4.78
N GLU A 9 42.71 13.59 4.86
CA GLU A 9 41.35 14.03 4.54
C GLU A 9 40.96 13.73 3.09
N ASP A 10 41.93 13.68 2.17
CA ASP A 10 41.73 13.32 0.76
C ASP A 10 41.23 11.88 0.55
N TYR A 11 41.21 11.05 1.60
CA TYR A 11 40.73 9.66 1.50
C TYR A 11 39.23 9.59 1.22
N ILE A 12 38.48 10.69 1.42
CA ILE A 12 37.05 10.78 1.10
C ILE A 12 36.76 10.66 -0.41
N LYS A 13 37.67 11.13 -1.26
CA LYS A 13 37.63 10.94 -2.73
C LYS A 13 37.59 9.47 -3.14
N PHE A 14 38.00 8.61 -2.23
CA PHE A 14 38.00 7.17 -2.40
C PHE A 14 37.04 6.49 -1.42
N GLY A 15 36.05 7.19 -0.87
CA GLY A 15 35.01 6.58 -0.04
C GLY A 15 35.46 6.14 1.35
N PHE A 16 36.48 6.78 1.93
CA PHE A 16 36.90 6.52 3.30
C PHE A 16 36.80 7.77 4.18
N ALA A 17 36.42 7.57 5.43
CA ALA A 17 36.31 8.61 6.44
C ALA A 17 37.14 8.27 7.68
N CYS A 18 37.57 9.30 8.41
CA CYS A 18 38.37 9.13 9.61
C CYS A 18 37.54 8.48 10.73
N GLN A 19 38.10 7.48 11.40
CA GLN A 19 37.62 6.96 12.68
C GLN A 19 38.74 6.99 13.71
N GLU A 20 38.54 7.72 14.80
CA GLU A 20 39.44 7.61 15.95
C GLU A 20 39.14 6.31 16.71
N LYS A 21 40.16 5.47 16.88
CA LYS A 21 40.15 4.32 17.78
C LYS A 21 41.40 4.35 18.64
N GLU A 22 41.21 4.38 19.96
CA GLU A 22 42.31 4.35 20.95
C GLU A 22 43.38 5.44 20.70
N GLY A 23 42.95 6.63 20.26
CA GLY A 23 43.83 7.77 19.97
C GLY A 23 44.52 7.73 18.60
N VAL A 24 44.14 6.79 17.72
CA VAL A 24 44.67 6.67 16.36
C VAL A 24 43.56 6.84 15.32
N ASP A 25 43.78 7.77 14.40
CA ASP A 25 42.92 8.01 13.24
C ASP A 25 43.08 6.91 12.20
N LEU A 26 42.02 6.15 11.92
CA LEU A 26 42.00 5.04 10.96
C LEU A 26 40.95 5.26 9.85
N PRO A 27 41.22 4.83 8.61
CA PRO A 27 40.25 4.92 7.52
C PRO A 27 39.11 3.89 7.66
N GLN A 28 37.87 4.37 7.66
CA GLN A 28 36.65 3.54 7.60
C GLN A 28 35.96 3.72 6.26
N CYS A 29 35.60 2.62 5.59
CA CYS A 29 34.80 2.68 4.36
C CYS A 29 33.40 3.24 4.63
N VAL A 30 32.96 4.25 3.88
CA VAL A 30 31.63 4.89 4.06
C VAL A 30 30.45 4.06 3.54
N VAL A 31 30.73 2.90 2.94
CA VAL A 31 29.74 2.04 2.28
C VAL A 31 29.51 0.75 3.07
N CYS A 32 30.58 0.04 3.44
CA CYS A 32 30.49 -1.20 4.21
C CYS A 32 30.93 -1.08 5.67
N PHE A 33 31.28 0.14 6.12
CA PHE A 33 31.65 0.44 7.51
C PHE A 33 32.90 -0.30 8.02
N LYS A 34 33.65 -0.98 7.15
CA LYS A 34 34.87 -1.68 7.53
C LYS A 34 35.98 -0.68 7.84
N VAL A 35 36.54 -0.77 9.04
CA VAL A 35 37.74 -0.04 9.45
C VAL A 35 38.96 -0.78 8.91
N LEU A 36 39.84 -0.05 8.24
CA LEU A 36 41.09 -0.56 7.68
C LEU A 36 42.26 0.04 8.47
N GLY A 37 43.42 -0.61 8.41
CA GLY A 37 44.65 -0.05 8.96
C GLY A 37 45.06 1.21 8.20
N ASN A 38 45.92 2.01 8.83
CA ASN A 38 46.61 3.14 8.20
C ASN A 38 47.65 2.63 7.18
N ASP A 39 47.10 2.17 6.07
CA ASP A 39 47.78 1.47 4.99
C ASP A 39 47.92 2.38 3.77
N SER A 40 48.82 2.05 2.85
CA SER A 40 48.99 2.82 1.61
C SER A 40 47.68 2.93 0.83
N MET A 41 47.48 4.07 0.13
CA MET A 41 46.32 4.32 -0.75
C MET A 41 45.98 3.18 -1.73
N LYS A 42 46.99 2.42 -2.17
CA LYS A 42 46.80 1.26 -3.04
C LYS A 42 45.91 0.18 -2.39
N LYS A 43 46.03 -0.06 -1.08
CA LYS A 43 45.22 -1.06 -0.36
C LYS A 43 43.79 -0.59 -0.12
N LEU A 44 43.60 0.71 0.14
CA LEU A 44 42.28 1.33 0.26
C LEU A 44 41.51 1.26 -1.07
N LYS A 45 42.15 1.61 -2.19
CA LYS A 45 41.57 1.43 -3.53
C LYS A 45 41.24 -0.02 -3.84
N LEU A 46 42.14 -0.95 -3.51
CA LEU A 46 41.91 -2.39 -3.71
C LEU A 46 40.68 -2.90 -2.92
N HIS A 47 40.40 -2.32 -1.75
CA HIS A 47 39.18 -2.64 -1.00
C HIS A 47 37.91 -2.27 -1.78
N LEU A 48 37.84 -1.07 -2.38
CA LEU A 48 36.70 -0.69 -3.23
C LEU A 48 36.61 -1.55 -4.47
N GLU A 49 37.73 -1.80 -5.16
CA GLU A 49 37.73 -2.64 -6.36
C GLU A 49 37.17 -4.04 -6.08
N LYS A 50 37.52 -4.63 -4.93
CA LYS A 50 37.10 -5.99 -4.57
C LYS A 50 35.73 -6.09 -3.92
N ARG A 51 35.34 -5.12 -3.10
CA ARG A 51 34.09 -5.17 -2.31
C ARG A 51 32.97 -4.32 -2.90
N HIS A 52 33.32 -3.30 -3.68
CA HIS A 52 32.39 -2.30 -4.21
C HIS A 52 32.75 -1.91 -5.66
N PRO A 53 32.84 -2.87 -6.61
CA PRO A 53 33.29 -2.59 -7.98
C PRO A 53 32.40 -1.54 -8.69
N ASN A 54 31.11 -1.51 -8.35
CA ASN A 54 30.14 -0.57 -8.90
C ASN A 54 30.34 0.88 -8.46
N LEU A 55 31.22 1.15 -7.48
CA LEU A 55 31.46 2.48 -6.91
C LEU A 55 32.75 3.13 -7.41
N LEU A 56 33.54 2.47 -8.25
CA LEU A 56 34.78 3.01 -8.81
C LEU A 56 34.58 4.22 -9.72
N GLN A 57 33.37 4.40 -10.27
CA GLN A 57 33.01 5.52 -11.15
C GLN A 57 32.28 6.66 -10.43
N LYS A 58 32.09 6.58 -9.12
CA LYS A 58 31.41 7.63 -8.34
C LYS A 58 32.40 8.73 -7.93
N ASP A 59 31.90 9.96 -7.86
CA ASP A 59 32.65 11.16 -7.54
C ASP A 59 32.73 11.40 -6.02
N GLU A 60 33.49 12.44 -5.64
CA GLU A 60 33.68 12.86 -4.25
C GLU A 60 32.36 13.24 -3.59
N ASP A 61 31.48 13.95 -4.29
CA ASP A 61 30.16 14.37 -3.81
C ASP A 61 29.29 13.18 -3.37
N TYR A 62 29.33 12.07 -4.12
CA TYR A 62 28.64 10.84 -3.74
C TYR A 62 29.16 10.28 -2.39
N PHE A 63 30.48 10.29 -2.19
CA PHE A 63 31.10 9.78 -0.98
C PHE A 63 30.91 10.74 0.22
N GLU A 64 30.90 12.05 0.00
CA GLU A 64 30.54 13.05 1.01
C GLU A 64 29.09 12.93 1.46
N TRP A 65 28.16 12.67 0.53
CA TRP A 65 26.77 12.40 0.86
C TRP A 65 26.63 11.13 1.72
N ARG A 66 27.33 10.05 1.36
CA ARG A 66 27.39 8.82 2.17
C ARG A 66 28.02 9.06 3.54
N LEU A 67 29.09 9.85 3.61
CA LEU A 67 29.72 10.26 4.86
C LEU A 67 28.76 11.09 5.73
N SER A 68 27.95 11.96 5.14
CA SER A 68 26.94 12.74 5.87
C SER A 68 25.82 11.85 6.42
N GLY A 69 25.50 10.74 5.75
CA GLY A 69 24.66 9.67 6.30
C GLY A 69 25.34 8.90 7.44
N LEU A 70 26.64 8.63 7.30
CA LEU A 70 27.43 7.90 8.29
C LEU A 70 27.70 8.73 9.55
N LYS A 71 27.93 10.05 9.43
CA LYS A 71 27.99 11.00 10.54
C LYS A 71 26.66 11.08 11.30
N ARG A 72 25.54 10.98 10.59
CA ARG A 72 24.20 10.83 11.19
C ARG A 72 24.04 9.52 11.96
N GLN A 73 24.68 8.43 11.53
CA GLN A 73 24.72 7.14 12.26
C GLN A 73 25.78 7.08 13.38
N ARG A 74 26.84 7.92 13.34
CA ARG A 74 27.94 7.93 14.32
C ARG A 74 27.71 8.84 15.52
N LEU A 75 26.69 9.71 15.48
CA LEU A 75 26.21 10.44 16.66
C LEU A 75 25.60 9.51 17.73
N ASP A 76 25.56 8.20 17.47
CA ASP A 76 24.64 7.24 18.10
C ASP A 76 25.31 6.27 19.06
N SER A 77 26.65 6.18 19.13
CA SER A 77 27.28 5.13 19.94
C SER A 77 27.57 5.51 21.39
N THR A 78 27.52 6.80 21.77
CA THR A 78 27.97 7.22 23.12
C THR A 78 27.19 8.35 23.78
N SER A 79 26.03 8.78 23.28
CA SER A 79 25.29 9.88 23.91
C SER A 79 23.98 9.41 24.56
N VAL A 80 23.83 9.73 25.84
CA VAL A 80 22.59 9.66 26.64
C VAL A 80 21.41 10.41 25.96
N PHE A 81 21.69 11.21 24.92
CA PHE A 81 20.72 11.87 24.06
C PHE A 81 19.99 10.91 23.11
N TYR A 82 20.65 9.89 22.52
CA TYR A 82 20.01 8.99 21.55
C TYR A 82 18.96 8.07 22.18
N ASN A 83 19.15 7.67 23.44
CA ASN A 83 18.13 6.89 24.15
C ASN A 83 16.89 7.72 24.53
N LYS A 84 17.01 9.06 24.62
CA LYS A 84 15.86 9.95 24.88
C LYS A 84 15.10 10.32 23.60
N THR A 85 15.80 10.66 22.51
CA THR A 85 15.17 11.02 21.23
C THR A 85 14.78 9.79 20.40
N GLY A 86 15.49 8.66 20.50
CA GLY A 86 15.15 7.41 19.82
C GLY A 86 13.83 6.81 20.30
N ASN A 87 13.57 6.87 21.61
CA ASN A 87 12.27 6.46 22.18
C ASN A 87 11.15 7.36 21.69
N ALA A 88 11.33 8.68 21.74
CA ALA A 88 10.32 9.63 21.25
C ALA A 88 10.04 9.45 19.74
N VAL A 89 11.07 9.19 18.92
CA VAL A 89 10.90 8.87 17.50
C VAL A 89 10.19 7.53 17.32
N CYS A 90 10.54 6.47 18.06
CA CYS A 90 9.82 5.20 18.01
C CYS A 90 8.34 5.36 18.38
N ASP A 91 8.05 6.05 19.49
CA ASP A 91 6.69 6.33 19.95
C ASP A 91 5.89 7.08 18.89
N SER A 92 6.54 7.99 18.19
CA SER A 92 5.93 8.78 17.14
C SER A 92 5.62 7.97 15.85
N TYR A 93 6.39 6.91 15.54
CA TYR A 93 6.01 5.90 14.53
C TYR A 93 4.87 5.00 15.03
N ILE A 94 4.84 4.67 16.33
CA ILE A 94 3.74 3.89 16.92
C ILE A 94 2.43 4.66 16.78
N VAL A 95 2.41 5.96 17.07
CA VAL A 95 1.23 6.81 16.85
C VAL A 95 0.79 6.78 15.39
N ALA A 96 1.73 7.00 14.46
CA ALA A 96 1.45 6.97 13.02
C ALA A 96 0.87 5.61 12.56
N TYR A 97 1.48 4.51 13.01
CA TYR A 97 1.00 3.16 12.74
C TYR A 97 -0.41 2.93 13.30
N LYS A 98 -0.70 3.39 14.53
CA LYS A 98 -2.05 3.26 15.14
C LYS A 98 -3.11 4.07 14.40
N VAL A 99 -2.78 5.28 13.94
CA VAL A 99 -3.67 6.08 13.11
C VAL A 99 -3.99 5.38 11.79
N ALA A 100 -2.97 4.84 11.11
CA ALA A 100 -3.12 4.07 9.89
C ALA A 100 -3.94 2.78 10.12
N GLN A 101 -3.64 2.02 11.18
CA GLN A 101 -4.36 0.80 11.56
C GLN A 101 -5.85 1.08 11.84
N ALA A 102 -6.17 2.23 12.43
CA ALA A 102 -7.54 2.67 12.68
C ALA A 102 -8.26 3.21 11.42
N LYS A 103 -7.58 3.27 10.26
CA LYS A 103 -8.07 3.84 8.99
C LYS A 103 -8.62 5.26 9.17
N LYS A 104 -7.92 6.06 9.97
CA LYS A 104 -8.28 7.46 10.26
C LYS A 104 -7.41 8.43 9.45
N PRO A 105 -7.91 9.63 9.15
CA PRO A 105 -7.08 10.65 8.52
C PRO A 105 -5.89 10.99 9.43
N HIS A 106 -4.73 11.25 8.85
CA HIS A 106 -3.50 11.58 9.60
C HIS A 106 -3.69 12.80 10.52
N THR A 107 -4.60 13.71 10.17
CA THR A 107 -4.99 14.88 10.95
C THR A 107 -5.61 14.55 12.31
N ILE A 108 -6.08 13.32 12.53
CA ILE A 108 -6.68 12.92 13.81
C ILE A 108 -5.68 13.00 14.97
N ALA A 109 -4.39 12.79 14.67
CA ALA A 109 -3.33 12.87 15.67
C ALA A 109 -3.20 14.31 16.20
N GLU A 110 -3.27 15.30 15.32
CA GLU A 110 -3.29 16.71 15.69
C GLU A 110 -4.58 17.11 16.40
N GLN A 111 -5.73 16.62 15.91
CA GLN A 111 -7.03 17.05 16.42
C GLN A 111 -7.37 16.47 17.80
N LEU A 112 -6.92 15.25 18.10
CA LEU A 112 -7.30 14.54 19.33
C LEU A 112 -6.12 14.18 20.21
N VAL A 113 -5.00 13.72 19.64
CA VAL A 113 -3.87 13.23 20.45
C VAL A 113 -3.09 14.39 21.06
N LEU A 114 -2.80 15.45 20.30
CA LEU A 114 -2.09 16.63 20.81
C LEU A 114 -2.84 17.35 21.96
N PRO A 115 -4.15 17.67 21.87
CA PRO A 115 -4.85 18.32 22.97
C PRO A 115 -4.97 17.45 24.22
N LEU A 116 -5.12 16.12 24.05
CA LEU A 116 -5.14 15.19 25.17
C LEU A 116 -3.78 15.10 25.84
N GLN A 117 -2.70 15.10 25.05
CA GLN A 117 -1.34 15.14 25.55
C GLN A 117 -1.11 16.40 26.38
N GLU A 118 -1.43 17.58 25.88
CA GLU A 118 -1.29 18.86 26.62
C GLU A 118 -2.04 18.84 27.95
N ARG A 119 -3.27 18.33 27.96
CA ARG A 119 -4.07 18.21 29.19
C ARG A 119 -3.47 17.19 30.16
N TRP A 120 -2.97 16.06 29.69
CA TRP A 120 -2.31 15.05 30.52
C TRP A 120 -1.01 15.59 31.13
N CYS A 121 -0.19 16.26 30.32
CA CYS A 121 1.02 16.96 30.74
C CYS A 121 0.74 17.97 31.87
N SER A 122 -0.40 18.66 31.83
CA SER A 122 -0.81 19.60 32.88
C SER A 122 -1.16 18.95 34.23
N LEU A 123 -1.47 17.65 34.25
CA LEU A 123 -1.87 16.90 35.45
C LEU A 123 -0.70 16.14 36.11
N GLU A 124 0.24 15.62 35.31
CA GLU A 124 1.33 14.75 35.77
C GLU A 124 2.66 15.49 36.05
N GLY A 125 2.74 16.79 35.76
CA GLY A 125 3.89 17.65 36.07
C GLY A 125 4.92 17.82 34.95
N GLU A 126 5.86 18.75 35.14
CA GLU A 126 6.77 19.24 34.09
C GLU A 126 7.72 18.19 33.50
N GLU A 127 8.03 17.12 34.23
CA GLU A 127 8.92 16.06 33.71
C GLU A 127 8.20 15.13 32.74
N ALA A 128 6.96 14.73 33.04
CA ALA A 128 6.12 13.96 32.13
C ALA A 128 5.78 14.79 30.88
N ALA A 129 5.50 16.09 31.08
CA ALA A 129 5.24 17.03 30.01
C ALA A 129 6.38 17.12 28.99
N ARG A 130 7.62 17.22 29.47
CA ARG A 130 8.80 17.28 28.61
C ARG A 130 8.97 16.01 27.77
N LYS A 131 8.84 14.83 28.38
CA LYS A 131 8.99 13.54 27.66
C LYS A 131 7.93 13.35 26.58
N LEU A 132 6.69 13.76 26.84
CA LEU A 132 5.62 13.70 25.85
C LEU A 132 5.81 14.71 24.73
N ASN A 133 6.20 15.95 25.05
CA ASN A 133 6.41 17.00 24.05
C ASN A 133 7.58 16.70 23.10
N ASP A 134 8.52 15.84 23.50
CA ASP A 134 9.58 15.34 22.62
C ASP A 134 9.04 14.45 21.47
N ILE A 135 7.81 13.91 21.59
CA ILE A 135 7.14 13.13 20.54
C ILE A 135 6.53 14.09 19.51
N SER A 136 7.16 14.22 18.34
CA SER A 136 6.63 15.05 17.24
C SER A 136 5.45 14.38 16.53
N ILE A 137 4.23 14.91 16.70
CA ILE A 137 2.96 14.37 16.14
C ILE A 137 2.37 15.25 15.01
N SER A 138 2.61 16.57 15.03
CA SER A 138 1.79 17.58 14.33
C SER A 138 1.95 17.70 12.80
N ASN A 139 2.95 17.08 12.19
CA ASN A 139 3.17 17.10 10.73
C ASN A 139 3.91 15.84 10.24
N ASP A 140 4.59 15.16 11.17
CA ASP A 140 5.33 13.94 10.86
C ASP A 140 4.44 12.70 10.68
N THR A 141 3.19 12.72 11.14
CA THR A 141 2.32 11.53 11.09
C THR A 141 2.13 11.03 9.66
N SER A 142 1.83 11.92 8.71
CA SER A 142 1.67 11.56 7.28
C SER A 142 2.99 11.04 6.68
N ARG A 143 4.10 11.75 6.93
CA ARG A 143 5.44 11.36 6.49
C ARG A 143 5.82 9.98 7.01
N ARG A 144 5.59 9.69 8.29
CA ARG A 144 5.89 8.40 8.91
C ARG A 144 5.00 7.28 8.40
N ILE A 145 3.72 7.54 8.12
CA ILE A 145 2.85 6.57 7.44
C ILE A 145 3.44 6.19 6.09
N ASN A 146 3.94 7.17 5.32
CA ASN A 146 4.58 6.91 4.03
C ASN A 146 5.90 6.13 4.18
N GLU A 147 6.73 6.47 5.16
CA GLU A 147 7.97 5.74 5.45
C GLU A 147 7.70 4.29 5.89
N ILE A 148 6.69 4.06 6.74
CA ILE A 148 6.23 2.72 7.11
C ILE A 148 5.75 1.95 5.86
N SER A 149 4.93 2.60 5.03
CA SER A 149 4.41 2.01 3.79
C SER A 149 5.54 1.60 2.83
N GLN A 150 6.53 2.48 2.64
CA GLN A 150 7.70 2.20 1.82
C GLN A 150 8.50 1.02 2.40
N ASN A 151 8.73 1.00 3.72
CA ASN A 151 9.45 -0.08 4.37
C ASN A 151 8.73 -1.43 4.23
N ILE A 152 7.40 -1.47 4.35
CA ILE A 152 6.60 -2.68 4.10
C ILE A 152 6.73 -3.12 2.63
N SER A 153 6.62 -2.18 1.69
CA SER A 153 6.78 -2.47 0.25
C SER A 153 8.16 -3.06 -0.06
N GLU A 154 9.23 -2.51 0.52
CA GLU A 154 10.59 -3.03 0.36
C GLU A 154 10.72 -4.45 0.93
N GLN A 155 10.15 -4.72 2.11
CA GLN A 155 10.15 -6.06 2.71
C GLN A 155 9.42 -7.09 1.84
N VAL A 156 8.25 -6.75 1.31
CA VAL A 156 7.48 -7.63 0.40
C VAL A 156 8.28 -7.91 -0.87
N VAL A 157 8.87 -6.88 -1.49
CA VAL A 157 9.72 -7.01 -2.68
C VAL A 157 10.93 -7.90 -2.41
N ASP A 158 11.61 -7.70 -1.27
CA ASP A 158 12.78 -8.50 -0.91
C ASP A 158 12.42 -9.96 -0.62
N GLU A 159 11.21 -10.23 -0.13
CA GLU A 159 10.69 -11.59 0.02
C GLU A 159 10.38 -12.24 -1.34
N ILE A 160 9.70 -11.53 -2.24
CA ILE A 160 9.44 -11.98 -3.62
C ILE A 160 10.76 -12.31 -4.33
N LYS A 161 11.80 -11.49 -4.15
CA LYS A 161 13.12 -11.75 -4.77
C LYS A 161 13.79 -13.03 -4.28
N LYS A 162 13.48 -13.51 -3.06
CA LYS A 162 14.03 -14.79 -2.55
C LYS A 162 13.35 -15.99 -3.22
N PHE A 163 12.08 -15.85 -3.61
CA PHE A 163 11.26 -16.91 -4.19
C PHE A 163 10.86 -16.52 -5.62
N PRO A 164 11.64 -16.91 -6.64
CA PRO A 164 11.64 -16.24 -7.92
C PRO A 164 10.34 -16.36 -8.70
N LEU A 165 9.36 -17.19 -8.33
CA LEU A 165 8.11 -17.26 -9.07
C LEU A 165 6.99 -16.55 -8.31
N PHE A 166 6.34 -15.59 -8.99
CA PHE A 166 5.22 -14.86 -8.42
C PHE A 166 4.14 -14.61 -9.47
N ALA A 167 2.92 -14.37 -8.99
CA ALA A 167 1.79 -13.93 -9.79
C ALA A 167 1.31 -12.57 -9.27
N ILE A 168 0.65 -11.79 -10.15
CA ILE A 168 0.01 -10.54 -9.74
C ILE A 168 -1.49 -10.56 -10.01
N GLN A 169 -2.24 -9.87 -9.17
CA GLN A 169 -3.66 -9.61 -9.37
C GLN A 169 -3.86 -8.10 -9.47
N LEU A 170 -4.61 -7.66 -10.48
CA LEU A 170 -4.86 -6.24 -10.73
C LEU A 170 -6.35 -5.96 -10.65
N ASP A 171 -6.68 -4.87 -9.97
CA ASP A 171 -8.02 -4.32 -9.91
C ASP A 171 -7.97 -2.81 -10.14
N GLU A 172 -8.93 -2.30 -10.90
CA GLU A 172 -9.10 -0.87 -11.12
C GLU A 172 -10.27 -0.37 -10.27
N SER A 173 -10.02 0.61 -9.41
CA SER A 173 -11.07 1.26 -8.63
C SER A 173 -11.09 2.75 -8.90
N THR A 174 -12.28 3.31 -9.10
CA THR A 174 -12.47 4.77 -9.13
C THR A 174 -12.74 5.28 -7.72
N ASP A 175 -12.01 6.31 -7.29
CA ASP A 175 -12.22 6.93 -5.98
C ASP A 175 -13.36 7.97 -6.00
N VAL A 176 -13.62 8.59 -4.84
CA VAL A 176 -14.69 9.61 -4.69
C VAL A 176 -14.39 10.91 -5.45
N ALA A 177 -13.15 11.15 -5.83
CA ALA A 177 -12.71 12.28 -6.64
C ALA A 177 -12.74 11.98 -8.15
N LEU A 178 -13.26 10.80 -8.54
CA LEU A 178 -13.30 10.29 -9.91
C LEU A 178 -11.92 9.97 -10.49
N CYS A 179 -10.91 9.80 -9.64
CA CYS A 179 -9.59 9.35 -10.06
C CYS A 179 -9.57 7.83 -10.17
N SER A 180 -9.09 7.31 -11.30
CA SER A 180 -8.85 5.87 -11.46
C SER A 180 -7.57 5.48 -10.73
N GLN A 181 -7.65 4.45 -9.90
CA GLN A 181 -6.56 3.91 -9.13
C GLN A 181 -6.36 2.44 -9.51
N LEU A 182 -5.13 2.09 -9.85
CA LEU A 182 -4.69 0.73 -10.09
C LEU A 182 -4.18 0.13 -8.79
N LEU A 183 -4.84 -0.92 -8.32
CA LEU A 183 -4.40 -1.74 -7.19
C LEU A 183 -3.74 -3.00 -7.72
N VAL A 184 -2.56 -3.33 -7.19
CA VAL A 184 -1.84 -4.54 -7.54
C VAL A 184 -1.48 -5.31 -6.28
N PHE A 185 -1.82 -6.60 -6.29
CA PHE A 185 -1.44 -7.59 -5.28
C PHE A 185 -0.47 -8.58 -5.90
N ALA A 186 0.43 -9.12 -5.09
CA ALA A 186 1.36 -10.17 -5.48
C ALA A 186 1.08 -11.44 -4.68
N GLN A 187 1.02 -12.56 -5.38
CA GLN A 187 0.96 -13.89 -4.79
C GLN A 187 2.29 -14.60 -5.06
N TYR A 188 2.93 -15.12 -4.02
CA TYR A 188 4.19 -15.84 -4.13
C TYR A 188 4.27 -16.92 -3.05
N MET A 189 5.22 -17.84 -3.18
CA MET A 189 5.36 -18.98 -2.27
C MET A 189 6.42 -18.70 -1.21
N VAL A 190 6.07 -18.92 0.06
CA VAL A 190 6.99 -18.82 1.20
C VAL A 190 6.80 -20.06 2.06
N GLU A 191 7.89 -20.81 2.30
CA GLU A 191 7.84 -22.01 3.16
C GLU A 191 6.75 -23.03 2.77
N GLU A 192 6.58 -23.27 1.46
CA GLU A 192 5.55 -24.16 0.86
C GLU A 192 4.11 -23.64 0.91
N ASP A 193 3.84 -22.49 1.53
CA ASP A 193 2.54 -21.85 1.55
C ASP A 193 2.45 -20.66 0.57
N PHE A 194 1.25 -20.40 0.07
CA PHE A 194 0.98 -19.20 -0.72
C PHE A 194 0.78 -18.01 0.21
N LYS A 195 1.44 -16.91 -0.13
CA LYS A 195 1.32 -15.63 0.54
C LYS A 195 0.82 -14.59 -0.46
N ASP A 196 -0.28 -13.94 -0.10
CA ASP A 196 -0.88 -12.84 -0.84
C ASP A 196 -0.56 -11.53 -0.12
N GLU A 197 0.14 -10.62 -0.81
CA GLU A 197 0.52 -9.33 -0.26
C GLU A 197 0.12 -8.19 -1.20
N PHE A 198 -0.19 -7.04 -0.59
CA PHE A 198 -0.42 -5.81 -1.33
C PHE A 198 0.90 -5.26 -1.86
N LEU A 199 0.96 -4.99 -3.17
CA LEU A 199 2.19 -4.54 -3.82
C LEU A 199 2.21 -3.02 -3.96
N PHE A 200 1.19 -2.44 -4.59
CA PHE A 200 1.04 -0.97 -4.66
C PHE A 200 -0.38 -0.54 -5.06
N CYS A 201 -0.69 0.73 -4.77
CA CYS A 201 -1.82 1.46 -5.34
C CYS A 201 -1.30 2.73 -5.98
N LYS A 202 -1.61 2.96 -7.25
CA LYS A 202 -1.17 4.14 -8.00
C LYS A 202 -2.31 4.71 -8.84
N THR A 203 -2.38 6.03 -8.93
CA THR A 203 -3.32 6.73 -9.80
C THR A 203 -2.94 6.52 -11.27
N LEU A 204 -3.94 6.33 -12.12
CA LEU A 204 -3.81 6.36 -13.57
C LEU A 204 -4.22 7.76 -14.07
N ASP A 205 -3.23 8.65 -14.24
CA ASP A 205 -3.46 10.09 -14.44
C ASP A 205 -4.07 10.46 -15.80
N THR A 206 -3.90 9.63 -16.82
CA THR A 206 -4.28 9.95 -18.21
C THR A 206 -5.49 9.17 -18.68
N ILE A 207 -5.34 7.87 -18.84
CA ILE A 207 -6.31 6.96 -19.45
C ILE A 207 -6.17 5.57 -18.85
N THR A 208 -7.25 4.82 -18.84
CA THR A 208 -7.32 3.47 -18.28
C THR A 208 -7.04 2.41 -19.35
N LYS A 209 -6.18 2.72 -20.33
CA LYS A 209 -5.85 1.75 -21.38
C LYS A 209 -4.82 0.76 -20.85
N ALA A 210 -4.79 -0.41 -21.48
CA ALA A 210 -3.82 -1.48 -21.19
C ALA A 210 -2.37 -0.99 -21.11
N GLN A 211 -2.01 -0.02 -21.96
CA GLN A 211 -0.66 0.51 -22.07
C GLN A 211 -0.25 1.26 -20.80
N ASP A 212 -1.13 2.11 -20.27
CA ASP A 212 -0.87 2.91 -19.07
C ASP A 212 -0.77 2.02 -17.82
N VAL A 213 -1.62 0.98 -17.76
CA VAL A 213 -1.55 -0.07 -16.72
C VAL A 213 -0.22 -0.82 -16.82
N MET A 214 0.18 -1.23 -18.03
CA MET A 214 1.45 -1.92 -18.27
C MET A 214 2.64 -1.05 -17.89
N GLU A 215 2.65 0.23 -18.28
CA GLU A 215 3.69 1.18 -17.92
C GLU A 215 3.79 1.36 -16.39
N THR A 216 2.67 1.47 -15.69
CA THR A 216 2.63 1.60 -14.23
C THR A 216 3.24 0.38 -13.53
N VAL A 217 2.87 -0.83 -13.96
CA VAL A 217 3.43 -2.09 -13.46
C VAL A 217 4.91 -2.19 -13.79
N ASN A 218 5.28 -1.84 -15.02
CA ASN A 218 6.66 -1.89 -15.49
C ASN A 218 7.59 -0.96 -14.72
N ASN A 219 7.16 0.29 -14.50
CA ASN A 219 7.90 1.26 -13.71
C ASN A 219 8.09 0.76 -12.28
N PHE A 220 7.07 0.13 -11.67
CA PHE A 220 7.23 -0.47 -10.35
C PHE A 220 8.28 -1.58 -10.35
N PHE A 221 8.22 -2.49 -11.32
CA PHE A 221 9.16 -3.62 -11.42
C PHE A 221 10.59 -3.13 -11.63
N GLU A 222 10.79 -2.12 -12.46
CA GLU A 222 12.11 -1.54 -12.74
C GLU A 222 12.69 -0.82 -11.51
N ILE A 223 11.90 0.00 -10.82
CA ILE A 223 12.32 0.69 -9.59
C ILE A 223 12.74 -0.32 -8.51
N HIS A 224 11.98 -1.42 -8.38
CA HIS A 224 12.20 -2.41 -7.34
C HIS A 224 13.10 -3.57 -7.76
N GLY A 225 13.54 -3.62 -9.01
CA GLY A 225 14.38 -4.71 -9.54
C GLY A 225 13.69 -6.08 -9.52
N LEU A 226 12.39 -6.13 -9.83
CA LEU A 226 11.65 -7.38 -10.03
C LEU A 226 11.77 -7.83 -11.50
N ASP A 227 12.24 -9.05 -11.70
CA ASP A 227 12.36 -9.62 -13.04
C ASP A 227 10.98 -10.03 -13.59
N ARG A 228 10.69 -9.69 -14.84
CA ARG A 228 9.45 -10.10 -15.52
C ARG A 228 9.46 -11.57 -15.91
N VAL A 229 10.64 -12.18 -16.09
CA VAL A 229 10.79 -13.62 -16.40
C VAL A 229 10.20 -14.51 -15.30
N ASN A 230 10.20 -13.96 -14.08
CA ASN A 230 9.72 -14.56 -12.84
C ASN A 230 8.21 -14.44 -12.65
N LEU A 231 7.54 -13.64 -13.48
CA LEU A 231 6.08 -13.46 -13.43
C LEU A 231 5.38 -14.61 -14.16
N VAL A 232 4.72 -15.48 -13.40
CA VAL A 232 4.07 -16.70 -13.93
C VAL A 232 2.55 -16.58 -14.03
N GLY A 233 1.94 -15.63 -13.34
CA GLY A 233 0.48 -15.46 -13.32
C GLY A 233 0.05 -14.01 -13.32
N VAL A 234 -1.03 -13.72 -14.04
CA VAL A 234 -1.69 -12.41 -14.03
C VAL A 234 -3.19 -12.63 -13.93
N THR A 235 -3.82 -12.06 -12.91
CA THR A 235 -5.28 -12.07 -12.76
C THR A 235 -5.85 -10.67 -12.97
N THR A 236 -6.87 -10.55 -13.81
CA THR A 236 -7.56 -9.26 -14.10
C THR A 236 -9.08 -9.41 -14.04
N ASP A 237 -9.79 -8.31 -13.79
CA ASP A 237 -11.26 -8.22 -13.74
C ASP A 237 -11.99 -8.55 -15.06
N GLY A 238 -11.28 -8.53 -16.19
CA GLY A 238 -11.86 -8.79 -17.50
C GLY A 238 -12.40 -7.54 -18.20
N ALA A 239 -12.06 -6.33 -17.73
CA ALA A 239 -12.38 -5.11 -18.45
C ALA A 239 -11.82 -5.15 -19.88
N PRO A 240 -12.42 -4.43 -20.85
CA PRO A 240 -11.92 -4.40 -22.23
C PRO A 240 -10.44 -4.01 -22.34
N ALA A 241 -9.96 -3.13 -21.46
CA ALA A 241 -8.54 -2.77 -21.38
C ALA A 241 -7.64 -3.95 -20.95
N MET A 242 -8.16 -4.89 -20.15
CA MET A 242 -7.40 -6.04 -19.67
C MET A 242 -7.41 -7.22 -20.66
N LEU A 243 -8.55 -7.43 -21.35
CA LEU A 243 -8.83 -8.64 -22.14
C LEU A 243 -8.68 -8.54 -23.66
N ARG A 244 -8.57 -7.33 -24.22
CA ARG A 244 -8.58 -7.15 -25.68
C ARG A 244 -7.52 -8.02 -26.38
N SER A 245 -7.95 -8.80 -27.35
CA SER A 245 -7.14 -9.83 -28.03
C SER A 245 -5.83 -9.36 -28.69
N ARG A 246 -5.70 -8.06 -28.99
CA ARG A 246 -4.50 -7.49 -29.64
C ARG A 246 -3.79 -6.40 -28.84
N LEU A 247 -4.46 -5.82 -27.85
CA LEU A 247 -3.99 -4.62 -27.12
C LEU A 247 -4.40 -4.65 -25.64
N GLY A 248 -4.79 -5.82 -25.12
CA GLY A 248 -5.16 -5.99 -23.72
C GLY A 248 -3.93 -6.19 -22.84
N PHE A 249 -4.03 -5.82 -21.57
CA PHE A 249 -2.94 -5.91 -20.60
C PHE A 249 -2.32 -7.31 -20.56
N GLN A 250 -3.13 -8.38 -20.51
CA GLN A 250 -2.60 -9.76 -20.47
C GLN A 250 -1.74 -10.11 -21.70
N MET A 251 -2.07 -9.55 -22.86
CA MET A 251 -1.26 -9.73 -24.07
C MET A 251 0.05 -8.96 -24.01
N LEU A 252 0.04 -7.73 -23.48
CA LEU A 252 1.25 -6.93 -23.29
C LEU A 252 2.20 -7.62 -22.30
N VAL A 253 1.68 -8.18 -21.20
CA VAL A 253 2.50 -8.93 -20.26
C VAL A 253 3.11 -10.17 -20.92
N LYS A 254 2.33 -10.92 -21.71
CA LYS A 254 2.84 -12.09 -22.47
C LYS A 254 3.98 -11.77 -23.43
N GLN A 255 4.05 -10.54 -23.95
CA GLN A 255 5.16 -10.11 -24.81
C GLN A 255 6.47 -9.93 -24.04
N CYS A 256 6.40 -9.59 -22.75
CA CYS A 256 7.58 -9.38 -21.90
C CYS A 256 7.88 -10.57 -20.97
N ALA A 257 6.89 -11.43 -20.70
CA ALA A 257 6.97 -12.61 -19.86
C ALA A 257 6.23 -13.77 -20.57
N SER A 258 6.94 -14.52 -21.41
CA SER A 258 6.32 -15.51 -22.30
C SER A 258 5.66 -16.70 -21.56
N MET A 259 6.11 -17.00 -20.34
CA MET A 259 5.57 -18.08 -19.50
C MET A 259 4.32 -17.67 -18.69
N VAL A 260 3.91 -16.40 -18.74
CA VAL A 260 2.82 -15.90 -17.90
C VAL A 260 1.47 -16.49 -18.32
N THR A 261 0.72 -16.96 -17.32
CA THR A 261 -0.66 -17.41 -17.49
C THR A 261 -1.62 -16.29 -17.09
N GLY A 262 -2.43 -15.85 -18.04
CA GLY A 262 -3.52 -14.89 -17.79
C GLY A 262 -4.76 -15.61 -17.29
N VAL A 263 -5.27 -15.20 -16.14
CA VAL A 263 -6.49 -15.70 -15.51
C VAL A 263 -7.48 -14.56 -15.36
N LEU A 264 -8.76 -14.87 -15.49
CA LEU A 264 -9.83 -13.91 -15.20
C LEU A 264 -10.29 -14.04 -13.77
N CYS A 265 -10.54 -12.89 -13.13
CA CYS A 265 -11.07 -12.85 -11.79
C CYS A 265 -12.40 -13.62 -11.74
N PHE A 266 -12.44 -14.67 -10.92
CA PHE A 266 -13.62 -15.52 -10.78
C PHE A 266 -14.84 -14.74 -10.26
N ILE A 267 -14.61 -13.76 -9.39
CA ILE A 267 -15.65 -12.91 -8.80
C ILE A 267 -16.34 -12.07 -9.88
N HIS A 268 -15.57 -11.51 -10.81
CA HIS A 268 -16.09 -10.70 -11.92
C HIS A 268 -16.78 -11.53 -13.01
N ARG A 269 -16.48 -12.83 -13.09
CA ARG A 269 -17.03 -13.75 -14.10
C ARG A 269 -18.43 -14.27 -13.76
N LYS A 270 -19.00 -13.90 -12.62
CA LYS A 270 -20.36 -14.27 -12.23
C LYS A 270 -21.36 -13.61 -13.16
N THR A 271 -22.36 -14.35 -13.63
CA THR A 271 -23.45 -13.84 -14.46
C THR A 271 -24.79 -14.35 -13.93
N LEU A 272 -25.82 -13.51 -14.03
CA LEU A 272 -27.20 -13.94 -13.77
C LEU A 272 -27.82 -14.46 -15.07
N PRO A 273 -28.67 -15.51 -15.00
CA PRO A 273 -29.56 -15.88 -16.09
C PRO A 273 -30.40 -14.68 -16.56
N ASP A 274 -30.72 -14.61 -17.85
CA ASP A 274 -31.36 -13.43 -18.48
C ASP A 274 -32.65 -12.98 -17.78
N GLN A 275 -33.50 -13.93 -17.38
CA GLN A 275 -34.74 -13.64 -16.66
C GLN A 275 -34.45 -12.95 -15.31
N LEU A 276 -33.56 -13.51 -14.51
CA LEU A 276 -33.17 -12.95 -13.20
C LEU A 276 -32.43 -11.62 -13.35
N ASN A 277 -31.64 -11.48 -14.42
CA ASN A 277 -30.95 -10.24 -14.74
C ASN A 277 -31.93 -9.12 -15.11
N ALA A 278 -33.02 -9.44 -15.81
CA ALA A 278 -34.08 -8.47 -16.12
C ALA A 278 -34.76 -7.96 -14.84
N VAL A 279 -35.12 -8.86 -13.94
CA VAL A 279 -35.69 -8.53 -12.62
C VAL A 279 -34.72 -7.68 -11.82
N PHE A 280 -33.46 -8.10 -11.71
CA PHE A 280 -32.42 -7.37 -11.02
C PHE A 280 -32.25 -5.94 -11.56
N LYS A 281 -32.18 -5.77 -12.89
CA LYS A 281 -32.11 -4.45 -13.52
C LYS A 281 -33.35 -3.60 -13.26
N GLY A 282 -34.53 -4.21 -13.21
CA GLY A 282 -35.77 -3.54 -12.80
C GLY A 282 -35.69 -3.00 -11.38
N LEU A 283 -35.27 -3.84 -10.42
CA LEU A 283 -35.10 -3.48 -9.02
C LEU A 283 -34.06 -2.37 -8.84
N VAL A 284 -32.94 -2.43 -9.56
CA VAL A 284 -31.91 -1.37 -9.54
C VAL A 284 -32.49 -0.02 -10.00
N LYS A 285 -33.38 0.00 -11.01
CA LYS A 285 -34.03 1.24 -11.43
C LYS A 285 -34.94 1.80 -10.34
N VAL A 286 -35.71 0.95 -9.66
CA VAL A 286 -36.55 1.35 -8.53
C VAL A 286 -35.70 1.94 -7.40
N VAL A 287 -34.65 1.23 -7.00
CA VAL A 287 -33.72 1.70 -5.96
C VAL A 287 -33.11 3.04 -6.34
N ASN A 288 -32.58 3.20 -7.55
CA ASN A 288 -31.97 4.45 -7.99
C ASN A 288 -32.98 5.61 -8.05
N HIS A 289 -34.24 5.34 -8.41
CA HIS A 289 -35.29 6.35 -8.40
C HIS A 289 -35.61 6.83 -6.99
N VAL A 290 -35.77 5.89 -6.05
CA VAL A 290 -36.05 6.19 -4.64
C VAL A 290 -34.85 6.85 -3.96
N SER A 291 -33.63 6.41 -4.27
CA SER A 291 -32.38 6.97 -3.76
C SER A 291 -32.00 8.35 -4.34
N SER A 292 -32.85 8.97 -5.14
CA SER A 292 -32.66 10.36 -5.56
C SER A 292 -32.93 11.35 -4.40
N ALA A 293 -32.33 12.54 -4.45
CA ALA A 293 -32.28 13.47 -3.30
C ALA A 293 -33.66 13.88 -2.74
N LEU A 294 -34.67 14.05 -3.60
CA LEU A 294 -36.04 14.34 -3.16
C LEU A 294 -36.74 13.07 -2.66
N ASN A 295 -36.69 12.00 -3.45
CA ASN A 295 -37.43 10.77 -3.16
C ASN A 295 -36.91 10.07 -1.91
N THR A 296 -35.61 10.18 -1.58
CA THR A 296 -35.06 9.59 -0.36
C THR A 296 -35.68 10.22 0.88
N ARG A 297 -35.89 11.55 0.87
CA ARG A 297 -36.52 12.27 1.99
C ARG A 297 -37.99 11.91 2.13
N LEU A 298 -38.70 11.80 1.01
CA LEU A 298 -40.12 11.40 0.99
C LEU A 298 -40.30 9.95 1.43
N PHE A 299 -39.49 9.04 0.88
CA PHE A 299 -39.53 7.62 1.21
C PHE A 299 -39.17 7.36 2.67
N LYS A 300 -38.19 8.09 3.20
CA LYS A 300 -37.86 8.05 4.63
C LYS A 300 -39.06 8.42 5.51
N ARG A 301 -39.77 9.49 5.15
CA ARG A 301 -40.96 9.90 5.90
C ARG A 301 -42.06 8.85 5.79
N PHE A 302 -42.28 8.31 4.60
CA PHE A 302 -43.25 7.25 4.35
C PHE A 302 -42.98 5.99 5.18
N CYS A 303 -41.73 5.51 5.24
CA CYS A 303 -41.34 4.36 6.06
C CYS A 303 -41.58 4.61 7.56
N LEU A 304 -41.29 5.83 8.05
CA LEU A 304 -41.56 6.20 9.44
C LEU A 304 -43.06 6.21 9.76
N ASP A 305 -43.89 6.70 8.83
CA ASP A 305 -45.34 6.73 8.99
C ASP A 305 -45.95 5.30 8.94
N MET A 306 -45.32 4.37 8.22
CA MET A 306 -45.67 2.95 8.15
C MET A 306 -45.12 2.12 9.34
N GLY A 307 -44.26 2.70 10.18
CA GLY A 307 -43.64 1.99 11.32
C GLY A 307 -42.56 0.98 10.91
N SER A 308 -41.92 1.17 9.76
CA SER A 308 -40.91 0.26 9.22
C SER A 308 -39.62 0.22 10.05
N ASP A 309 -38.99 -0.95 10.11
CA ASP A 309 -37.68 -1.14 10.78
C ASP A 309 -36.53 -0.41 10.07
N PHE A 310 -36.70 -0.13 8.77
CA PHE A 310 -35.73 0.58 7.94
C PHE A 310 -36.40 1.79 7.30
N ASP A 311 -35.66 2.89 7.17
CA ASP A 311 -36.17 4.16 6.67
C ASP A 311 -35.41 4.68 5.42
N VAL A 312 -34.43 3.91 4.94
CA VAL A 312 -33.58 4.28 3.80
C VAL A 312 -33.21 3.04 2.96
N LEU A 313 -33.27 3.18 1.63
CA LEU A 313 -32.69 2.22 0.69
C LEU A 313 -31.19 2.48 0.48
N LEU A 314 -30.44 1.39 0.33
CA LEU A 314 -29.01 1.44 0.04
C LEU A 314 -28.78 1.82 -1.44
N PHE A 315 -27.84 2.73 -1.69
CA PHE A 315 -27.47 3.14 -3.05
C PHE A 315 -26.74 2.00 -3.80
N TYR A 316 -27.11 1.78 -5.06
CA TYR A 316 -26.42 0.81 -5.92
C TYR A 316 -25.25 1.44 -6.65
N ALA A 317 -24.03 1.04 -6.26
CA ALA A 317 -22.85 1.17 -7.11
C ALA A 317 -22.66 -0.12 -7.90
N SER A 318 -22.70 -0.03 -9.24
CA SER A 318 -22.57 -1.14 -10.20
C SER A 318 -21.23 -1.89 -10.13
N VAL A 319 -20.28 -1.36 -9.36
CA VAL A 319 -18.88 -1.80 -9.35
C VAL A 319 -18.68 -3.12 -8.59
N ARG A 320 -19.60 -3.57 -7.71
CA ARG A 320 -19.33 -4.71 -6.80
C ARG A 320 -20.54 -5.63 -6.58
N TRP A 321 -20.41 -6.92 -6.87
CA TRP A 321 -21.44 -7.94 -6.60
C TRP A 321 -21.92 -7.96 -5.13
N LEU A 322 -21.03 -7.62 -4.19
CA LEU A 322 -21.35 -7.53 -2.77
C LEU A 322 -22.42 -6.47 -2.47
N SER A 323 -22.41 -5.34 -3.20
CA SER A 323 -23.39 -4.25 -3.01
C SER A 323 -24.78 -4.68 -3.47
N ALA A 324 -24.86 -5.45 -4.56
CA ALA A 324 -26.11 -5.97 -5.11
C ALA A 324 -26.87 -6.82 -4.08
N GLY A 325 -26.18 -7.74 -3.39
CA GLY A 325 -26.83 -8.57 -2.36
C GLY A 325 -27.38 -7.77 -1.18
N ASN A 326 -26.63 -6.76 -0.70
CA ASN A 326 -27.08 -5.91 0.40
C ASN A 326 -28.33 -5.10 0.02
N ILE A 327 -28.37 -4.60 -1.21
CA ILE A 327 -29.50 -3.83 -1.74
C ILE A 327 -30.72 -4.71 -1.90
N LEU A 328 -30.57 -5.89 -2.52
CA LEU A 328 -31.67 -6.83 -2.69
C LEU A 328 -32.27 -7.22 -1.33
N ASN A 329 -31.43 -7.46 -0.33
CA ASN A 329 -31.91 -7.78 1.02
C ASN A 329 -32.71 -6.60 1.63
N ARG A 330 -32.21 -5.37 1.46
CA ARG A 330 -32.92 -4.16 1.93
C ARG A 330 -34.24 -3.94 1.19
N VAL A 331 -34.27 -4.15 -0.12
CA VAL A 331 -35.51 -4.06 -0.94
C VAL A 331 -36.52 -5.11 -0.52
N PHE A 332 -36.06 -6.33 -0.17
CA PHE A 332 -36.94 -7.38 0.33
C PHE A 332 -37.54 -7.06 1.71
N GLN A 333 -36.74 -6.46 2.59
CA GLN A 333 -37.23 -5.96 3.89
C GLN A 333 -38.28 -4.85 3.70
N LEU A 334 -38.10 -4.00 2.69
CA LEU A 334 -38.98 -2.86 2.39
C LEU A 334 -40.02 -3.15 1.29
N ARG A 335 -40.33 -4.41 1.03
CA ARG A 335 -41.19 -4.82 -0.10
C ARG A 335 -42.63 -4.32 0.03
N GLU A 336 -43.10 -4.11 1.25
CA GLU A 336 -44.46 -3.65 1.55
C GLU A 336 -44.57 -2.14 1.32
N GLU A 337 -43.55 -1.39 1.73
CA GLU A 337 -43.43 0.05 1.52
C GLU A 337 -43.19 0.39 0.04
N LEU A 338 -42.54 -0.50 -0.70
CA LEU A 338 -42.33 -0.40 -2.13
C LEU A 338 -43.51 -0.92 -2.97
N ASP A 339 -44.56 -1.43 -2.32
CA ASP A 339 -45.77 -1.99 -2.96
C ASP A 339 -45.42 -2.99 -4.08
N LEU A 340 -44.46 -3.88 -3.82
CA LEU A 340 -44.03 -4.88 -4.79
C LEU A 340 -45.09 -5.96 -4.93
N ASN A 341 -45.48 -6.28 -6.17
CA ASN A 341 -46.45 -7.34 -6.42
C ASN A 341 -45.91 -8.73 -5.97
N SER A 342 -46.82 -9.68 -5.77
CA SER A 342 -46.50 -11.02 -5.25
C SER A 342 -45.49 -11.79 -6.10
N GLU A 343 -45.54 -11.62 -7.43
CA GLU A 343 -44.64 -12.35 -8.33
C GLU A 343 -43.21 -11.81 -8.26
N MET A 344 -43.06 -10.49 -8.28
CA MET A 344 -41.77 -9.82 -8.05
C MET A 344 -41.20 -10.16 -6.67
N CYS A 345 -42.03 -10.31 -5.65
CA CYS A 345 -41.57 -10.69 -4.31
C CYS A 345 -40.95 -12.09 -4.27
N LYS A 346 -41.48 -13.06 -5.05
CA LYS A 346 -40.90 -14.41 -5.14
C LYS A 346 -39.55 -14.38 -5.86
N GLU A 347 -39.48 -13.68 -6.99
CA GLU A 347 -38.23 -13.54 -7.75
C GLU A 347 -37.17 -12.78 -6.95
N LEU A 348 -37.58 -11.74 -6.21
CA LEU A 348 -36.73 -11.01 -5.28
C LEU A 348 -36.22 -11.90 -4.14
N ALA A 349 -37.09 -12.69 -3.50
CA ALA A 349 -36.67 -13.63 -2.45
C ALA A 349 -35.64 -14.64 -2.97
N TYR A 350 -35.84 -15.15 -4.19
CA TYR A 350 -34.90 -16.04 -4.85
C TYR A 350 -33.55 -15.35 -5.12
N LEU A 351 -33.57 -14.12 -5.64
CA LEU A 351 -32.38 -13.29 -5.84
C LEU A 351 -31.64 -13.04 -4.52
N VAL A 352 -32.33 -12.66 -3.44
CA VAL A 352 -31.74 -12.44 -2.11
C VAL A 352 -31.00 -13.69 -1.63
N ASN A 353 -31.61 -14.87 -1.77
CA ASN A 353 -30.98 -16.13 -1.38
C ASN A 353 -29.73 -16.43 -2.21
N ILE A 354 -29.80 -16.30 -3.54
CA ILE A 354 -28.64 -16.52 -4.42
C ILE A 354 -27.52 -15.55 -4.06
N PHE A 355 -27.81 -14.25 -3.97
CA PHE A 355 -26.81 -13.25 -3.67
C PHE A 355 -26.22 -13.42 -2.26
N GLY A 356 -27.01 -13.91 -1.29
CA GLY A 356 -26.51 -14.29 0.03
C GLY A 356 -25.45 -15.39 -0.05
N ILE A 357 -25.67 -16.43 -0.85
CA ILE A 357 -24.69 -17.50 -1.07
C ILE A 357 -23.47 -16.97 -1.86
N LEU A 358 -23.71 -16.21 -2.93
CA LEU A 358 -22.64 -15.64 -3.75
C LEU A 358 -21.77 -14.67 -2.96
N ASN A 359 -22.34 -13.91 -2.01
CA ASN A 359 -21.60 -13.03 -1.12
C ASN A 359 -20.72 -13.81 -0.15
N LYS A 360 -21.24 -14.89 0.46
CA LYS A 360 -20.42 -15.79 1.29
C LYS A 360 -19.27 -16.38 0.49
N LEU A 361 -19.54 -16.87 -0.72
CA LEU A 361 -18.52 -17.39 -1.62
C LEU A 361 -17.50 -16.30 -2.02
N ASN A 362 -17.96 -15.07 -2.32
CA ASN A 362 -17.06 -13.96 -2.64
C ASN A 362 -16.11 -13.66 -1.49
N LEU A 363 -16.62 -13.59 -0.26
CA LEU A 363 -15.80 -13.33 0.93
C LEU A 363 -14.79 -14.45 1.25
N GLN A 364 -15.02 -15.66 0.75
CA GLN A 364 -14.08 -16.78 0.87
C GLN A 364 -13.07 -16.85 -0.27
N LEU A 365 -13.37 -16.21 -1.40
CA LEU A 365 -12.49 -16.15 -2.57
C LEU A 365 -11.61 -14.90 -2.60
N GLN A 366 -11.99 -13.88 -1.82
CA GLN A 366 -11.18 -12.72 -1.46
C GLN A 366 -10.31 -13.09 -0.27
#